data_AF-A0AAE4KPR8-F1
#
_entry.id   AF-A0AAE4KPR8-F1
#
_cell.length_a   1.000
_cell.length_b   1.000
_cell.length_c   1.000
_cell.angle_alpha   90.00
_cell.angle_beta   90.00
_cell.angle_gamma   90.00
#
_symmetry.space_group_name_H-M   'P 1'
#
loop_
_entity.id
_entity.type
_entity.pdbx_description
1 polymer ?
#
loop_
_entity_poly.entity_id
_entity_poly.type
_entity_poly.pdbx_seq_one_letter_code
_entity_poly.pdbx_strand_id
1 'polypeptide(L)'
;MQASAWRGGSSARPVYGIRVGRPNRDAHFDRAWSSIEVEMDGRWETFQLTPGFWNQCTEFRDRGSPRIREWLERHFTTDWPKGCPPKFRLEVLGGGRFRLRSDV
;
A
#
# COMPACT_ATOMS: atom_id res chain seq x y z
N MET A 1 -2.04 8.51 8.25
CA MET A 1 -2.40 9.22 7.00
C MET A 1 -3.50 8.47 6.25
N GLN A 2 -4.27 9.16 5.40
CA GLN A 2 -5.23 8.50 4.51
C GLN A 2 -4.50 7.89 3.30
N ALA A 3 -4.85 6.66 2.94
CA ALA A 3 -4.33 5.95 1.78
C ALA A 3 -5.49 5.32 0.99
N SER A 4 -5.20 4.83 -0.20
CA SER A 4 -6.17 4.06 -0.99
C SER A 4 -5.55 2.78 -1.53
N ALA A 5 -6.40 1.82 -1.86
CA ALA A 5 -5.99 0.69 -2.68
C ALA A 5 -5.49 1.19 -4.05
N TRP A 6 -4.63 0.37 -4.65
CA TRP A 6 -4.16 0.51 -6.01
C TRP A 6 -4.23 -0.85 -6.70
N ARG A 7 -4.62 -0.86 -7.97
CA ARG A 7 -4.62 -2.04 -8.82
C ARG A 7 -4.01 -1.68 -10.16
N GLY A 8 -3.10 -2.53 -10.64
CA GLY A 8 -2.50 -2.44 -11.97
C GLY A 8 -2.19 -3.83 -12.52
N GLY A 9 -1.37 -3.90 -13.58
CA GLY A 9 -1.14 -5.16 -14.31
C GLY A 9 -2.28 -5.49 -15.28
N SER A 10 -2.24 -6.68 -15.85
CA SER A 10 -3.30 -7.16 -16.75
C SER A 10 -4.46 -7.77 -15.95
N SER A 11 -5.65 -7.84 -16.54
CA SER A 11 -6.81 -8.48 -15.90
C SER A 11 -6.56 -9.95 -15.53
N ALA A 12 -5.70 -10.64 -16.28
CA ALA A 12 -5.32 -12.03 -15.99
C ALA A 12 -4.32 -12.16 -14.83
N ARG A 13 -3.54 -11.10 -14.55
CA ARG A 13 -2.51 -11.08 -13.50
C ARG A 13 -2.48 -9.71 -12.80
N PRO A 14 -3.52 -9.37 -12.03
CA PRO A 14 -3.60 -8.09 -11.36
C PRO A 14 -2.56 -8.01 -10.24
N VAL A 15 -1.97 -6.82 -10.06
CA VAL A 15 -1.08 -6.48 -8.95
C VAL A 15 -1.77 -5.44 -8.09
N TYR A 16 -1.77 -5.69 -6.78
CA TYR A 16 -2.38 -4.82 -5.79
C TYR A 16 -1.31 -4.02 -5.04
N GLY A 17 -1.70 -2.83 -4.59
CA GLY A 17 -0.82 -1.92 -3.89
C GLY A 17 -1.57 -0.99 -2.94
N ILE A 18 -0.81 -0.27 -2.14
CA ILE A 18 -1.30 0.79 -1.26
C ILE A 18 -0.74 2.12 -1.76
N ARG A 19 -1.61 2.99 -2.26
CA ARG A 19 -1.25 4.32 -2.71
C ARG A 19 -1.35 5.31 -1.57
N VAL A 20 -0.22 5.96 -1.28
CA VAL A 20 -0.12 6.96 -0.21
C VAL A 20 -0.28 8.38 -0.73
N GLY A 21 0.04 8.65 -2.00
CA GLY A 21 0.02 10.00 -2.57
C GLY A 21 1.30 10.78 -2.24
N ARG A 22 1.60 11.80 -3.05
CA ARG A 22 2.86 12.58 -2.93
C ARG A 22 3.02 13.28 -1.58
N PRO A 23 2.01 14.00 -1.05
CA PRO A 23 2.18 14.70 0.23
C PRO A 23 2.53 13.75 1.38
N ASN A 24 1.84 12.61 1.45
CA ASN A 24 2.09 11.60 2.48
C ASN A 24 3.45 10.92 2.30
N ARG A 25 3.86 10.64 1.06
CA ARG A 25 5.20 10.11 0.78
C ARG A 25 6.26 11.06 1.31
N ASP A 26 6.19 12.33 0.91
CA ASP A 26 7.21 13.32 1.20
C ASP A 26 7.28 13.67 2.71
N ALA A 27 6.17 13.50 3.44
CA ALA A 27 6.10 13.75 4.88
C ALA A 27 6.46 12.55 5.77
N HIS A 28 6.27 11.32 5.29
CA HIS A 28 6.32 10.12 6.16
C HIS A 28 7.28 9.03 5.68
N PHE A 29 7.92 9.20 4.52
CA PHE A 29 8.88 8.25 3.98
C PHE A 29 10.24 8.90 3.77
N ASP A 30 11.30 8.18 4.14
CA ASP A 30 12.67 8.60 3.90
C ASP A 30 13.21 8.00 2.60
N ARG A 31 13.81 8.84 1.75
CA ARG A 31 14.40 8.41 0.47
C ARG A 31 15.56 7.42 0.63
N ALA A 32 16.16 7.34 1.81
CA ALA A 32 17.16 6.34 2.15
C ALA A 32 16.57 4.93 2.32
N TRP A 33 15.26 4.80 2.54
CA TRP A 33 14.62 3.49 2.73
C TRP A 33 14.45 2.75 1.41
N SER A 34 15.00 1.53 1.34
CA SER A 34 14.76 0.58 0.26
C SER A 34 13.51 -0.27 0.49
N SER A 35 13.06 -0.39 1.74
CA SER A 35 11.86 -1.12 2.13
C SER A 35 11.17 -0.52 3.35
N ILE A 36 9.94 -0.94 3.58
CA ILE A 36 9.14 -0.61 4.76
C ILE A 36 8.57 -1.89 5.36
N GLU A 37 8.19 -1.83 6.63
CA GLU A 37 7.41 -2.87 7.29
C GLU A 37 5.99 -2.37 7.52
N VAL A 38 5.01 -3.18 7.15
CA VAL A 38 3.60 -2.86 7.32
C VAL A 38 2.93 -3.97 8.10
N GLU A 39 2.32 -3.59 9.22
CA GLU A 39 1.48 -4.49 9.99
C GLU A 39 0.07 -4.55 9.40
N MET A 40 -0.40 -5.76 9.15
CA MET A 40 -1.73 -6.09 8.62
C MET A 40 -2.31 -7.26 9.42
N ASP A 41 -3.39 -7.02 10.17
CA ASP A 41 -4.11 -8.04 10.96
C ASP A 41 -3.22 -8.82 11.96
N GLY A 42 -2.32 -8.12 12.65
CA GLY A 42 -1.35 -8.66 13.59
C GLY A 42 -0.09 -9.24 12.95
N ARG A 43 0.07 -9.15 11.62
CA ARG A 43 1.21 -9.72 10.88
C ARG A 43 2.04 -8.63 10.22
N TRP A 44 3.35 -8.69 10.40
CA TRP A 44 4.29 -7.79 9.75
C TRP A 44 4.72 -8.33 8.39
N GLU A 45 4.60 -7.50 7.36
CA GLU A 45 5.05 -7.81 6.01
C GLU A 45 6.03 -6.73 5.53
N THR A 46 7.07 -7.13 4.82
CA THR A 46 8.06 -6.19 4.25
C THR A 46 7.73 -5.88 2.80
N PHE A 47 7.66 -4.60 2.46
CA PHE A 47 7.44 -4.13 1.09
C PHE A 47 8.62 -3.35 0.56
N GLN A 48 9.08 -3.70 -0.63
CA GLN A 48 10.16 -2.99 -1.31
C GLN A 48 9.65 -1.66 -1.91
N LEU A 49 10.36 -0.57 -1.65
CA LEU A 49 10.12 0.72 -2.27
C LEU A 49 10.88 0.79 -3.59
N THR A 50 10.15 0.58 -4.69
CA THR A 50 10.77 0.66 -6.03
C THR A 50 11.21 2.08 -6.37
N PRO A 51 12.14 2.30 -7.31
CA PRO A 51 12.46 3.65 -7.79
C PRO A 51 11.23 4.45 -8.25
N GLY A 52 10.22 3.76 -8.78
CA GLY A 52 8.94 4.38 -9.16
C GLY A 52 8.17 5.01 -7.99
N PHE A 53 8.34 4.50 -6.77
CA PHE A 53 7.74 5.03 -5.53
C PHE A 53 8.09 6.50 -5.30
N TRP A 54 9.35 6.83 -5.55
CA TRP A 54 9.90 8.17 -5.37
C TRP A 54 9.60 9.13 -6.52
N ASN A 55 9.06 8.62 -7.63
CA ASN A 55 8.73 9.41 -8.82
C ASN A 55 7.22 9.66 -8.91
N GLN A 56 6.56 9.00 -9.86
CA GLN A 56 5.15 9.18 -10.19
C GLN A 56 4.22 8.17 -9.50
N CYS A 57 4.75 7.00 -9.15
CA CYS A 57 3.98 5.86 -8.68
C CYS A 57 4.04 5.77 -7.16
N THR A 58 3.30 6.60 -6.43
CA THR A 58 3.34 6.67 -4.96
C THR A 58 2.63 5.50 -4.28
N GLU A 59 2.85 4.28 -4.74
CA GLU A 59 2.32 3.05 -4.14
C GLU A 59 3.41 2.00 -3.95
N PHE A 60 3.38 1.33 -2.80
CA PHE A 60 4.07 0.05 -2.62
C PHE A 60 3.11 -1.09 -2.98
N ARG A 61 3.65 -2.24 -3.39
CA ARG A 61 2.90 -3.27 -4.13
C ARG A 61 3.28 -4.68 -3.69
N ASP A 62 2.36 -5.60 -3.91
CA ASP A 62 2.64 -7.03 -3.84
C ASP A 62 3.74 -7.40 -4.84
N ARG A 63 4.70 -8.20 -4.37
CA ARG A 63 5.74 -8.84 -5.18
C ARG A 63 5.97 -10.25 -4.68
N GLY A 64 5.74 -11.25 -5.52
CA GLY A 64 5.89 -12.67 -5.16
C GLY A 64 4.76 -13.23 -4.27
N SER A 65 4.30 -12.46 -3.28
CA SER A 65 3.19 -12.85 -2.39
C SER A 65 2.06 -11.81 -2.40
N PRO A 66 0.79 -12.23 -2.42
CA PRO A 66 -0.36 -11.35 -2.61
C PRO A 66 -0.90 -10.78 -1.28
N ARG A 67 -0.04 -10.21 -0.43
CA ARG A 67 -0.41 -9.81 0.94
C ARG A 67 -1.41 -8.65 0.99
N ILE A 68 -1.23 -7.65 0.14
CA ILE A 68 -2.15 -6.52 0.04
C ILE A 68 -3.48 -6.99 -0.56
N ARG A 69 -3.43 -7.86 -1.58
CA ARG A 69 -4.64 -8.47 -2.13
C ARG A 69 -5.42 -9.23 -1.07
N GLU A 70 -4.78 -10.14 -0.34
CA GLU A 70 -5.40 -10.93 0.72
C GLU A 70 -6.03 -10.04 1.80
N TRP A 71 -5.37 -8.95 2.17
CA TRP A 71 -5.93 -7.98 3.11
C TRP A 71 -7.15 -7.25 2.53
N LEU A 72 -7.10 -6.81 1.27
CA LEU A 72 -8.23 -6.18 0.60
C LEU A 72 -9.44 -7.12 0.47
N GLU A 73 -9.23 -8.41 0.21
CA GLU A 73 -10.30 -9.42 0.14
C GLU A 73 -10.97 -9.65 1.50
N ARG A 74 -10.26 -9.47 2.62
CA ARG A 74 -10.82 -9.61 3.97
C ARG A 74 -11.61 -8.40 4.43
N HIS A 75 -11.18 -7.19 4.06
CA HIS A 75 -11.70 -5.95 4.63
C HIS A 75 -12.51 -5.09 3.66
N PHE A 76 -12.36 -5.30 2.36
CA PHE A 76 -12.94 -4.46 1.32
C PHE A 76 -13.37 -5.32 0.11
N THR A 77 -13.09 -4.83 -1.11
CA THR A 77 -13.26 -5.54 -2.38
C THR A 77 -11.97 -5.43 -3.17
N THR A 78 -11.71 -6.39 -4.06
CA THR A 78 -10.67 -6.33 -5.09
C THR A 78 -11.21 -5.90 -6.46
N ASP A 79 -12.54 -5.77 -6.57
CA ASP A 79 -13.23 -5.35 -7.78
C ASP A 79 -14.01 -4.05 -7.57
N TRP A 80 -13.27 -2.95 -7.58
CA TRP A 80 -13.85 -1.61 -7.47
C TRP A 80 -13.97 -0.94 -8.84
N PRO A 81 -14.99 -0.08 -9.04
CA PRO A 81 -15.10 0.75 -10.25
C PRO A 81 -13.87 1.63 -10.45
N LYS A 82 -13.59 1.96 -11.72
CA LYS A 82 -12.49 2.86 -12.07
C LYS A 82 -12.64 4.20 -11.33
N GLY A 83 -11.59 4.62 -10.63
CA GLY A 83 -11.57 5.87 -9.87
C GLY A 83 -12.15 5.78 -8.45
N CYS A 84 -12.70 4.62 -8.06
CA CYS A 84 -13.32 4.42 -6.75
C CYS A 84 -12.59 3.36 -5.89
N PRO A 85 -11.26 3.44 -5.69
CA PRO A 85 -10.56 2.46 -4.87
C PRO A 85 -11.03 2.53 -3.40
N PRO A 86 -11.04 1.40 -2.68
CA PRO A 86 -11.15 1.39 -1.23
C PRO A 86 -10.17 2.37 -0.58
N LYS A 87 -10.62 3.08 0.45
CA LYS A 87 -9.82 4.01 1.24
C LYS A 87 -9.74 3.51 2.66
N PHE A 88 -8.60 3.74 3.29
CA PHE A 88 -8.31 3.27 4.65
C PHE A 88 -7.19 4.12 5.26
N ARG A 89 -6.87 3.86 6.52
CA ARG A 89 -5.82 4.57 7.24
C ARG A 89 -4.53 3.75 7.23
N LEU A 90 -3.42 4.42 6.92
CA LEU A 90 -2.07 3.92 7.12
C LEU A 90 -1.46 4.70 8.27
N GLU A 91 -1.39 4.09 9.44
CA GLU A 91 -0.83 4.67 10.66
C GLU A 91 0.71 4.67 10.57
N VAL A 92 1.33 5.78 10.96
CA VAL A 92 2.79 5.94 10.95
C VAL A 92 3.32 5.57 12.33
N LEU A 93 4.18 4.56 12.40
CA LEU A 93 4.76 4.08 13.66
C LEU A 93 6.21 4.53 13.84
N GLY A 94 6.81 5.15 12.81
CA GLY A 94 8.19 5.60 12.80
C GLY A 94 9.17 4.55 12.28
N GLY A 95 10.37 4.97 11.88
CA GLY A 95 11.46 4.07 11.45
C GLY A 95 11.12 3.16 10.27
N GLY A 96 10.33 3.64 9.31
CA GLY A 96 9.89 2.82 8.16
C GLY A 96 8.79 1.82 8.47
N ARG A 97 8.16 1.92 9.66
CA ARG A 97 7.09 1.03 10.10
C ARG A 97 5.73 1.70 10.03
N PHE A 98 4.75 0.96 9.54
CA PHE A 98 3.38 1.42 9.39
C PHE A 98 2.39 0.34 9.82
N ARG A 99 1.15 0.74 10.10
CA ARG A 99 0.04 -0.18 10.35
C ARG A 99 -1.14 0.15 9.46
N LEU A 100 -1.70 -0.88 8.84
CA LEU A 100 -2.88 -0.76 8.00
C LEU A 100 -4.15 -0.94 8.84
N ARG A 101 -5.10 -0.01 8.69
CA ARG A 101 -6.32 0.06 9.50
C ARG A 101 -7.53 0.17 8.59
N SER A 102 -8.40 -0.83 8.63
CA SER A 102 -9.64 -0.87 7.84
C SER A 102 -10.76 -0.01 8.44
N ASP A 103 -10.64 0.39 9.70
CA ASP A 103 -11.50 1.38 10.34
C ASP A 103 -11.19 2.80 9.79
N VAL A 104 -12.19 3.38 9.11
CA VAL A 104 -12.15 4.76 8.60
C VAL A 104 -13.13 5.62 9.38
#